data_AF-A0A1B6HRH9-F1
#
_entry.id   AF-A0A1B6HRH9-F1
#
_cell.length_a   1.000
_cell.length_b   1.000
_cell.length_c   1.000
_cell.angle_alpha   90.00
_cell.angle_beta   90.00
_cell.angle_gamma   90.00
#
_symmetry.space_group_name_H-M   'P 1'
#
loop_
_entity.id
_entity.type
_entity.pdbx_description
1 polymer ?
#
loop_
_entity_poly.entity_id
_entity_poly.type
_entity_poly.pdbx_seq_one_letter_code
_entity_poly.pdbx_strand_id
1 'polypeptide(L)'
;KKTGKHYHNFITWKDLRADSLVRQHNSSYMMWGLRFGAKCLYTVTRQKRFLAASDLKAMNVQIVCRLEWVLQHVPEVRWAAQNGMAVYGMLDSWLLYRLT
;
A
#
# COMPACT_ATOMS: atom_id res chain seq x y z
N LYS A 1 -17.79 -7.57 15.53
CA LYS A 1 -16.79 -8.41 14.81
C LYS A 1 -17.37 -9.82 14.71
N LYS A 2 -17.54 -10.41 13.51
CA LYS A 2 -18.40 -11.61 13.34
C LYS A 2 -17.69 -12.96 13.51
N THR A 3 -16.45 -13.14 13.04
CA THR A 3 -15.82 -14.47 12.98
C THR A 3 -14.39 -14.57 13.51
N GLY A 4 -13.61 -13.48 13.51
CA GLY A 4 -12.20 -13.48 13.97
C GLY A 4 -11.25 -14.39 13.19
N LYS A 5 -11.71 -14.96 12.07
CA LYS A 5 -10.94 -15.81 11.17
C LYS A 5 -10.09 -14.95 10.23
N HIS A 6 -8.86 -15.38 9.98
CA HIS A 6 -7.98 -14.76 9.00
C HIS A 6 -8.23 -15.39 7.62
N TYR A 7 -8.15 -14.58 6.57
CA TYR A 7 -8.35 -15.05 5.19
C TYR A 7 -7.09 -15.64 4.56
N HIS A 8 -5.92 -15.23 5.03
CA HIS A 8 -4.63 -15.73 4.55
C HIS A 8 -3.57 -15.61 5.65
N ASN A 9 -2.43 -16.27 5.45
CA ASN A 9 -1.28 -16.20 6.35
C ASN A 9 -0.66 -14.79 6.35
N PHE A 10 -0.07 -14.40 7.47
CA PHE A 10 0.60 -13.11 7.61
C PHE A 10 1.73 -12.94 6.59
N ILE A 11 1.72 -11.80 5.87
CA ILE A 11 2.75 -11.47 4.87
C ILE A 11 3.80 -10.58 5.54
N THR A 12 5.01 -11.10 5.67
CA THR A 12 6.11 -10.41 6.35
C THR A 12 6.65 -9.23 5.53
N TRP A 13 7.40 -8.35 6.19
CA TRP A 13 8.04 -7.19 5.56
C TRP A 13 9.14 -7.55 4.55
N LYS A 14 9.69 -8.77 4.62
CA LYS A 14 10.71 -9.28 3.67
C LYS A 14 10.09 -9.85 2.40
N ASP A 15 8.76 -9.98 2.35
CA ASP A 15 8.08 -10.61 1.23
C ASP A 15 8.14 -9.71 -0.02
N LEU A 16 8.53 -10.31 -1.16
CA LEU A 16 8.73 -9.62 -2.43
C LEU A 16 7.67 -9.98 -3.48
N ARG A 17 6.57 -10.65 -3.12
CA ARG A 17 5.54 -11.10 -4.08
C ARG A 17 4.88 -9.96 -4.87
N ALA A 18 4.89 -8.76 -4.30
CA ALA A 18 4.32 -7.56 -4.91
C ALA A 18 5.35 -6.70 -5.67
N ASP A 19 6.56 -7.20 -5.93
CA ASP A 19 7.61 -6.44 -6.62
C ASP A 19 7.18 -5.97 -8.01
N SER A 20 6.42 -6.80 -8.74
CA SER A 20 5.87 -6.46 -10.05
C SER A 20 4.91 -5.26 -9.97
N LEU A 21 4.03 -5.23 -8.97
CA LEU A 21 3.11 -4.11 -8.71
C LEU A 21 3.87 -2.84 -8.32
N VAL A 22 4.92 -2.96 -7.51
CA VAL A 22 5.78 -1.81 -7.14
C VAL A 22 6.42 -1.21 -8.38
N ARG A 23 6.97 -2.03 -9.28
CA ARG A 23 7.55 -1.57 -10.55
C ARG A 23 6.49 -0.91 -11.42
N GLN A 24 5.31 -1.52 -11.54
CA GLN A 24 4.19 -1.00 -12.33
C GLN A 24 3.70 0.37 -11.83
N HIS A 25 3.53 0.53 -10.52
CA HIS A 25 3.14 1.82 -9.94
C HIS A 25 4.22 2.88 -10.14
N ASN A 26 5.49 2.51 -9.99
CA ASN A 26 6.61 3.43 -10.19
C ASN A 26 6.80 3.87 -11.64
N SER A 27 6.42 3.05 -12.63
CA SER A 27 6.46 3.38 -14.06
C SER A 27 5.16 3.98 -14.59
N SER A 28 4.11 4.07 -13.76
CA SER A 28 2.81 4.60 -14.17
C SER A 28 2.87 6.08 -14.54
N TYR A 29 2.04 6.48 -15.51
CA TYR A 29 1.88 7.89 -15.90
C TYR A 29 1.45 8.78 -14.73
N MET A 30 0.68 8.23 -13.78
CA MET A 30 0.26 8.95 -12.58
C MET A 30 1.44 9.28 -11.67
N MET A 31 2.34 8.32 -11.42
CA MET A 31 3.55 8.57 -10.65
C MET A 31 4.48 9.55 -11.36
N TRP A 32 4.64 9.40 -12.68
CA TRP A 32 5.41 10.36 -13.49
C TRP A 32 4.84 11.78 -13.38
N GLY A 33 3.52 11.95 -13.54
CA GLY A 33 2.85 13.24 -13.46
C GLY A 33 2.95 13.87 -12.07
N LEU A 34 2.83 13.07 -11.00
CA LEU A 34 3.01 13.53 -9.63
C LEU A 34 4.44 14.03 -9.38
N ARG A 35 5.46 13.27 -9.81
CA ARG A 35 6.87 13.68 -9.67
C ARG A 35 7.18 14.92 -10.49
N PHE A 36 6.68 14.99 -11.72
CA PHE A 36 6.84 16.14 -12.61
C PHE A 36 6.20 17.39 -12.01
N GLY A 37 4.93 17.31 -11.60
CA GLY A 37 4.22 18.42 -10.95
C GLY A 37 4.90 18.89 -9.67
N ALA A 38 5.36 17.95 -8.83
CA ALA A 38 6.14 18.28 -7.64
C ALA A 38 7.47 18.98 -7.99
N LYS A 39 8.13 18.58 -9.08
CA LYS A 39 9.35 19.25 -9.55
C LYS A 39 9.08 20.67 -10.02
N CYS A 40 8.02 20.89 -10.79
CA CYS A 40 7.57 22.23 -11.21
C CYS A 40 7.20 23.11 -10.00
N LEU A 41 6.48 22.55 -9.02
CA LEU A 41 6.17 23.27 -7.78
C LEU A 41 7.44 23.62 -7.00
N TYR A 42 8.42 22.72 -6.97
CA TYR A 42 9.72 23.00 -6.34
C TYR A 42 10.49 24.11 -7.06
N THR A 43 10.49 24.15 -8.39
CA THR A 43 11.21 25.20 -9.14
C THR A 43 10.63 26.59 -8.87
N VAL A 44 9.30 26.70 -8.72
CA VAL A 44 8.60 27.95 -8.41
C VAL A 44 8.71 28.32 -6.92
N THR A 45 8.38 27.41 -6.01
CA THR A 45 8.26 27.71 -4.57
C THR A 45 9.55 27.53 -3.77
N ARG A 46 10.52 26.75 -4.29
CA ARG A 46 11.77 26.35 -3.63
C ARG A 46 11.61 25.64 -2.28
N GLN A 47 10.43 25.12 -1.97
CA GLN A 47 10.20 24.43 -0.70
C GLN A 47 10.65 22.96 -0.75
N LYS A 48 11.47 22.53 0.23
CA LYS A 48 12.05 21.18 0.29
C LYS A 48 11.02 20.04 0.29
N ARG A 49 9.79 20.30 0.76
CA ARG A 49 8.69 19.30 0.73
C ARG A 49 8.35 18.85 -0.69
N PHE A 50 8.37 19.75 -1.66
CA PHE A 50 8.08 19.43 -3.06
C PHE A 50 9.26 18.71 -3.72
N LEU A 51 10.49 18.99 -3.29
CA LEU A 51 11.64 18.20 -3.70
C LEU A 51 11.51 16.74 -3.22
N ALA A 52 11.13 16.53 -1.96
CA ALA A 52 10.88 15.19 -1.42
C ALA A 52 9.73 14.48 -2.16
N ALA A 53 8.65 15.20 -2.47
CA ALA A 53 7.54 14.65 -3.26
C ALA A 53 7.97 14.27 -4.69
N SER A 54 8.91 15.01 -5.30
CA SER A 54 9.42 14.68 -6.63
C SER A 54 10.27 13.40 -6.70
N ASP A 55 10.78 12.92 -5.56
CA ASP A 55 11.54 11.67 -5.43
C ASP A 55 10.71 10.52 -4.83
N LEU A 56 9.40 10.71 -4.70
CA LEU A 56 8.51 9.71 -4.13
C LEU A 56 8.51 8.44 -5.00
N LYS A 57 8.80 7.29 -4.40
CA LYS A 57 8.77 5.98 -5.06
C LYS A 57 8.12 4.94 -4.16
N ALA A 58 7.32 4.08 -4.77
CA ALA A 58 6.81 2.89 -4.11
C ALA A 58 7.97 1.93 -3.85
N MET A 59 7.96 1.27 -2.69
CA MET A 59 8.99 0.29 -2.30
C MET A 59 8.32 -0.92 -1.65
N ASN A 60 8.93 -2.10 -1.77
CA ASN A 60 8.41 -3.34 -1.16
C ASN A 60 8.27 -3.29 0.37
N VAL A 61 8.99 -2.36 1.03
CA VAL A 61 8.83 -2.08 2.46
C VAL A 61 7.40 -1.63 2.78
N GLN A 62 6.80 -0.83 1.89
CA GLN A 62 5.43 -0.36 2.05
C GLN A 62 4.45 -1.52 1.88
N ILE A 63 3.42 -1.52 2.72
CA ILE A 63 2.42 -2.59 2.74
C ILE A 63 1.34 -2.42 1.67
N VAL A 64 1.22 -1.23 1.08
CA VAL A 64 0.16 -0.88 0.11
C VAL A 64 0.16 -1.83 -1.09
N CYS A 65 1.31 -2.07 -1.72
CA CYS A 65 1.41 -2.98 -2.86
C CYS A 65 1.17 -4.45 -2.46
N ARG A 66 1.53 -4.85 -1.23
CA ARG A 66 1.23 -6.19 -0.71
C ARG A 66 -0.28 -6.37 -0.47
N LEU A 67 -0.96 -5.33 0.04
CA LEU A 67 -2.41 -5.34 0.20
C LEU A 67 -3.13 -5.42 -1.16
N GLU A 68 -2.68 -4.64 -2.14
CA GLU A 68 -3.19 -4.72 -3.51
C GLU A 68 -3.02 -6.12 -4.09
N TRP A 69 -1.85 -6.73 -3.92
CA TRP A 69 -1.60 -8.11 -4.34
C TRP A 69 -2.60 -9.08 -3.72
N VAL A 70 -2.86 -8.99 -2.40
CA VAL A 70 -3.85 -9.85 -1.72
C VAL A 70 -5.25 -9.65 -2.28
N LEU A 71 -5.66 -8.40 -2.50
CA LEU A 71 -6.97 -8.09 -3.09
C LEU A 71 -7.10 -8.59 -4.53
N GLN A 72 -5.99 -8.81 -5.23
CA GLN A 72 -5.96 -9.38 -6.58
C GLN A 72 -5.97 -10.91 -6.58
N HIS A 73 -5.30 -11.57 -5.63
CA HIS A 73 -5.08 -13.01 -5.65
C HIS A 73 -6.01 -13.80 -4.72
N VAL A 74 -6.62 -13.15 -3.72
CA VAL A 74 -7.52 -13.80 -2.76
C VAL A 74 -8.95 -13.24 -2.94
N PRO A 75 -9.78 -13.86 -3.81
CA PRO A 75 -11.09 -13.34 -4.16
C PRO A 75 -12.04 -13.20 -2.95
N GLU A 76 -11.91 -14.08 -1.96
CA GLU A 76 -12.67 -13.99 -0.70
C GLU A 76 -12.39 -12.68 0.05
N VAL A 77 -11.13 -12.23 0.08
CA VAL A 77 -10.74 -10.97 0.72
C VAL A 77 -11.33 -9.80 -0.04
N ARG A 78 -11.30 -9.83 -1.38
CA ARG A 78 -11.91 -8.78 -2.21
C ARG A 78 -13.41 -8.65 -1.94
N TRP A 79 -14.13 -9.77 -1.94
CA TRP A 79 -15.57 -9.78 -1.66
C TRP A 79 -15.86 -9.28 -0.24
N ALA A 80 -15.12 -9.78 0.76
CA ALA A 80 -15.31 -9.36 2.14
C ALA A 80 -14.97 -7.88 2.36
N ALA A 81 -13.95 -7.35 1.68
CA ALA A 81 -13.58 -5.94 1.74
C ALA A 81 -14.67 -5.02 1.16
N GLN A 82 -15.24 -5.40 0.00
CA GLN A 82 -16.33 -4.64 -0.63
C GLN A 82 -17.60 -4.61 0.22
N ASN A 83 -17.88 -5.68 0.97
CA ASN A 83 -19.03 -5.78 1.86
C ASN A 83 -18.77 -5.24 3.29
N GLY A 84 -17.60 -4.63 3.54
CA GLY A 84 -17.23 -4.11 4.87
C GLY A 84 -17.10 -5.21 5.94
N MET A 85 -16.89 -6.47 5.54
CA MET A 85 -16.76 -7.62 6.44
C MET A 85 -15.30 -7.94 6.77
N ALA A 86 -14.35 -7.49 5.94
CA ALA A 86 -12.92 -7.64 6.18
C ALA A 86 -12.35 -6.46 6.98
N VAL A 87 -11.44 -6.77 7.90
CA VAL A 87 -10.62 -5.77 8.61
C VAL A 87 -9.18 -5.99 8.19
N TYR A 88 -8.50 -4.89 7.86
CA TYR A 88 -7.09 -4.87 7.56
C TYR A 88 -6.33 -4.12 8.65
N GLY A 89 -5.14 -4.60 9.00
CA GLY A 89 -4.29 -3.99 10.00
C GLY A 89 -2.88 -4.55 9.95
N MET A 90 -1.93 -3.79 10.49
CA MET A 90 -0.58 -4.29 10.76
C MET A 90 -0.59 -5.15 12.04
N LEU A 91 0.58 -5.67 12.42
CA LEU A 91 0.73 -6.58 13.55
C LEU A 91 0.23 -5.97 14.87
N ASP A 92 0.47 -4.68 15.09
CA ASP A 92 0.00 -3.91 16.23
C ASP A 92 -1.53 -3.88 16.32
N SER A 93 -2.21 -3.61 15.20
CA SER A 93 -3.67 -3.59 15.12
C SER A 93 -4.26 -4.98 15.35
N TRP A 94 -3.60 -6.03 14.86
CA TRP A 94 -4.01 -7.42 15.08
C TRP A 94 -3.80 -7.85 16.54
N LEU A 95 -2.67 -7.48 17.15
CA LEU A 95 -2.41 -7.75 18.56
C LEU A 95 -3.43 -7.03 19.45
N LEU A 96 -3.68 -5.75 19.20
CA LEU A 96 -4.70 -4.98 19.90
C LEU A 96 -6.06 -5.66 19.77
N TYR A 97 -6.45 -6.07 18.55
CA TYR A 97 -7.69 -6.80 18.30
C TYR A 97 -7.81 -8.10 19.10
N ARG A 98 -6.70 -8.80 19.37
CA ARG A 98 -6.69 -10.07 20.11
C ARG A 98 -6.70 -9.88 21.63
N LEU A 99 -6.19 -8.75 22.11
CA LEU A 99 -6.12 -8.41 23.53
C LEU A 99 -7.38 -7.69 24.03
N THR A 100 -8.18 -7.12 23.13
CA THR A 100 -9.47 -6.47 23.42
C THR A 100 -10.64 -7.29 22.92
#